data_AF-A0A077NSF1-F1
#
_entry.id   AF-A0A077NSF1-F1
#
_cell.length_a   1.000
_cell.length_b   1.000
_cell.length_c   1.000
_cell.angle_alpha   90.00
_cell.angle_beta   90.00
_cell.angle_gamma   90.00
#
_symmetry.space_group_name_H-M   'P 1'
#
loop_
_entity.id
_entity.type
_entity.pdbx_description
1 polymer ?
#
loop_
_entity_poly.entity_id
_entity_poly.type
_entity_poly.pdbx_seq_one_letter_code
_entity_poly.pdbx_strand_id
1 'polypeptide(L)'
;MLAIPRIGQEVVVDFLHGDPDQPIVTGRTYHASNIPPGALPGSKTQMAFRSKTHKGEGYNELLFEDAKGSEQLSLHAQKDMHTTVKDAQSLVVEAGNRTLTIQKGDEFKTVTEGNLTESICQARSTTANAVSVTTNANGTVPGTQLYEAQDAITLTVGDGTIQMTTDGILISFGGSNITVNGGGVSVNGSQITLN
;
A
#
# COMPACT_ATOMS: atom_id res chain seq x y z
N MET A 1 -13.20 -11.42 25.18
CA MET A 1 -13.71 -10.20 24.52
C MET A 1 -14.36 -9.32 25.58
N LEU A 2 -14.01 -8.02 25.65
CA LEU A 2 -14.62 -7.08 26.60
C LEU A 2 -15.36 -6.00 25.82
N ALA A 3 -16.69 -5.97 25.95
CA ALA A 3 -17.55 -4.98 25.32
C ALA A 3 -18.59 -4.49 26.33
N ILE A 4 -18.25 -3.42 27.05
CA ILE A 4 -19.07 -2.88 28.14
C ILE A 4 -20.42 -2.38 27.57
N PRO A 5 -21.57 -2.85 28.09
CA PRO A 5 -22.87 -2.29 27.74
C PRO A 5 -22.91 -0.78 27.99
N ARG A 6 -23.44 -0.01 27.03
CA ARG A 6 -23.61 1.44 27.16
C ARG A 6 -24.99 1.77 27.68
N ILE A 7 -25.12 2.94 28.32
CA ILE A 7 -26.42 3.47 28.75
C ILE A 7 -27.41 3.47 27.58
N GLY A 8 -28.60 2.90 27.80
CA GLY A 8 -29.65 2.75 26.81
C GLY A 8 -29.60 1.46 25.98
N GLN A 9 -28.57 0.61 26.16
CA GLN A 9 -28.52 -0.70 25.49
C GLN A 9 -29.26 -1.75 26.31
N GLU A 10 -30.01 -2.61 25.61
CA GLU A 10 -30.70 -3.74 26.21
C GLU A 10 -29.70 -4.86 26.54
N VAL A 11 -29.88 -5.45 27.72
CA VAL A 11 -29.05 -6.52 28.24
C VAL A 11 -29.92 -7.66 28.74
N VAL A 12 -29.43 -8.89 28.63
CA VAL A 12 -30.05 -10.06 29.26
C VAL A 12 -29.42 -10.22 30.64
N VAL A 13 -30.25 -10.21 31.67
CA VAL A 13 -29.84 -10.41 33.06
C VAL A 13 -30.26 -11.81 33.49
N ASP A 14 -29.31 -12.54 34.06
CA ASP A 14 -29.52 -13.80 34.75
C ASP A 14 -29.25 -13.60 36.25
N PHE A 15 -29.61 -14.57 37.07
CA PHE A 15 -29.51 -14.49 38.53
C PHE A 15 -28.77 -15.72 39.05
N LEU A 16 -27.71 -15.51 39.83
CA LEU A 16 -26.87 -16.61 40.32
C LEU A 16 -27.68 -17.55 41.21
N HIS A 17 -27.78 -18.82 40.83
CA HIS A 17 -28.65 -19.82 41.48
C HIS A 17 -30.15 -19.41 41.56
N GLY A 18 -30.58 -18.49 40.69
CA GLY A 18 -31.93 -17.92 40.75
C GLY A 18 -32.14 -16.92 41.89
N ASP A 19 -31.08 -16.47 42.57
CA ASP A 19 -31.16 -15.46 43.62
C ASP A 19 -31.37 -14.05 43.01
N PRO A 20 -32.55 -13.42 43.16
CA PRO A 20 -32.84 -12.10 42.61
C PRO A 20 -31.91 -11.00 43.13
N ASP A 21 -31.26 -11.21 44.27
CA ASP A 21 -30.31 -10.25 44.87
C ASP A 21 -28.89 -10.37 44.26
N GLN A 22 -28.66 -11.35 43.38
CA GLN A 22 -27.36 -11.57 42.71
C GLN A 22 -27.47 -11.58 41.18
N PRO A 23 -27.80 -10.44 40.55
CA PRO A 23 -27.91 -10.34 39.09
C PRO A 23 -26.55 -10.38 38.40
N ILE A 24 -26.52 -10.96 37.20
CA ILE A 24 -25.38 -10.96 36.28
C ILE A 24 -25.83 -10.73 34.83
N VAL A 25 -25.10 -9.90 34.09
CA VAL A 25 -25.38 -9.67 32.66
C VAL A 25 -24.76 -10.79 31.83
N THR A 26 -25.60 -11.52 31.08
CA THR A 26 -25.20 -12.69 30.27
C THR A 26 -25.24 -12.44 28.76
N GLY A 27 -25.95 -11.39 28.32
CA GLY A 27 -26.12 -11.13 26.90
C GLY A 27 -26.54 -9.70 26.57
N ARG A 28 -26.57 -9.39 25.27
CA ARG A 28 -27.05 -8.13 24.71
C ARG A 28 -27.93 -8.43 23.51
N THR A 29 -28.98 -7.64 23.33
CA THR A 29 -29.95 -7.79 22.23
C THR A 29 -30.04 -6.51 21.42
N TYR A 30 -30.48 -6.67 20.17
CA TYR A 30 -30.92 -5.56 19.33
C TYR A 30 -32.44 -5.42 19.45
N HIS A 31 -32.93 -4.19 19.38
CA HIS A 31 -34.35 -3.84 19.45
C HIS A 31 -34.63 -2.65 18.52
N ALA A 32 -35.88 -2.22 18.39
CA ALA A 32 -36.28 -1.15 17.45
C ALA A 32 -35.50 0.17 17.62
N SER A 33 -35.01 0.48 18.83
CA SER A 33 -34.20 1.67 19.13
C SER A 33 -32.69 1.41 19.15
N ASN A 34 -32.26 0.15 19.22
CA ASN A 34 -30.87 -0.30 19.12
C ASN A 34 -30.81 -1.29 17.96
N ILE A 35 -30.81 -0.76 16.74
CA ILE A 35 -30.89 -1.53 15.49
C ILE A 35 -29.52 -2.20 15.24
N PRO A 36 -29.48 -3.41 14.66
CA PRO A 36 -28.23 -4.03 14.24
C PRO A 36 -27.41 -3.13 13.28
N PRO A 37 -26.08 -3.29 13.22
CA PRO A 37 -25.21 -2.51 12.34
C PRO A 37 -25.56 -2.56 10.84
N GLY A 38 -26.21 -3.63 10.39
CA GLY A 38 -26.68 -3.83 9.02
C GLY A 38 -28.20 -3.80 8.91
N ALA A 39 -28.71 -3.45 7.73
CA ALA A 39 -30.15 -3.43 7.46
C ALA A 39 -30.67 -4.85 7.21
N LEU A 40 -31.39 -5.41 8.19
CA LEU A 40 -32.05 -6.71 8.03
C LEU A 40 -33.40 -6.58 7.31
N PRO A 41 -33.78 -7.55 6.45
CA PRO A 41 -33.09 -8.82 6.17
C PRO A 41 -32.02 -8.73 5.05
N GLY A 42 -31.74 -7.55 4.51
CA GLY A 42 -30.80 -7.36 3.39
C GLY A 42 -29.38 -7.83 3.70
N SER A 43 -28.87 -7.53 4.90
CA SER A 43 -27.52 -7.90 5.37
C SER A 43 -27.48 -9.26 6.08
N LYS A 44 -28.36 -10.20 5.75
CA LYS A 44 -28.49 -11.50 6.45
C LYS A 44 -27.24 -12.40 6.35
N THR A 45 -26.39 -12.18 5.35
CA THR A 45 -25.12 -12.89 5.11
C THR A 45 -23.91 -12.16 5.69
N GLN A 46 -24.14 -11.04 6.39
CA GLN A 46 -23.07 -10.22 6.97
C GLN A 46 -22.91 -10.50 8.46
N MET A 47 -21.66 -10.53 8.90
CA MET A 47 -21.27 -10.54 10.30
C MET A 47 -20.33 -9.36 10.57
N ALA A 48 -20.61 -8.57 11.61
CA ALA A 48 -19.81 -7.38 11.92
C ALA A 48 -19.50 -7.25 13.41
N PHE A 49 -18.25 -6.90 13.72
CA PHE A 49 -17.83 -6.37 15.01
C PHE A 49 -17.66 -4.86 14.89
N ARG A 50 -18.77 -4.13 15.09
CA ARG A 50 -18.80 -2.66 14.97
C ARG A 50 -18.87 -1.98 16.34
N SER A 51 -17.97 -1.01 16.54
CA SER A 51 -18.00 -0.09 17.68
C SER A 51 -18.74 1.21 17.34
N LYS A 52 -18.89 2.11 18.30
CA LYS A 52 -19.36 3.49 18.04
C LYS A 52 -18.46 4.46 18.78
N THR A 53 -18.04 5.55 18.16
CA THR A 53 -17.31 6.63 18.85
C THR A 53 -18.09 7.07 20.09
N HIS A 54 -17.43 7.13 21.25
CA HIS A 54 -18.10 7.55 22.48
C HIS A 54 -18.25 9.07 22.47
N LYS A 55 -19.46 9.58 22.72
CA LYS A 55 -19.79 11.02 22.68
C LYS A 55 -19.39 11.70 21.35
N GLY A 56 -19.54 10.99 20.25
CA GLY A 56 -19.26 11.51 18.92
C GLY A 56 -19.77 10.56 17.83
N GLU A 57 -19.49 10.93 16.59
CA GLU A 57 -19.86 10.16 15.41
C GLU A 57 -18.70 9.28 14.93
N GLY A 58 -19.03 8.24 14.17
CA GLY A 58 -18.05 7.29 13.61
C GLY A 58 -17.97 5.93 14.32
N TYR A 59 -17.16 5.03 13.75
CA TYR A 59 -17.04 3.65 14.21
C TYR A 59 -15.73 3.00 13.77
N ASN A 60 -15.28 1.99 14.51
CA ASN A 60 -14.33 0.99 13.99
C ASN A 60 -15.10 -0.30 13.70
N GLU A 61 -14.73 -1.02 12.64
CA GLU A 61 -15.43 -2.21 12.20
C GLU A 61 -14.50 -3.28 11.62
N LEU A 62 -14.78 -4.53 11.97
CA LEU A 62 -14.38 -5.72 11.21
C LEU A 62 -15.66 -6.38 10.67
N LEU A 63 -15.79 -6.47 9.35
CA LEU A 63 -16.98 -6.97 8.65
C LEU A 63 -16.61 -8.17 7.76
N PHE A 64 -17.43 -9.21 7.83
CA PHE A 64 -17.42 -10.39 6.99
C PHE A 64 -18.70 -10.43 6.17
N GLU A 65 -18.60 -10.60 4.85
CA GLU A 65 -19.69 -10.88 3.93
C GLU A 65 -19.51 -12.28 3.37
N ASP A 66 -20.52 -13.14 3.57
CA ASP A 66 -20.51 -14.55 3.16
C ASP A 66 -21.46 -14.83 1.98
N ALA A 67 -22.00 -13.80 1.33
CA ALA A 67 -22.78 -13.96 0.10
C ALA A 67 -21.91 -14.56 -1.02
N LYS A 68 -22.31 -15.73 -1.52
CA LYS A 68 -21.59 -16.46 -2.57
C LYS A 68 -21.31 -15.59 -3.80
N GLY A 69 -20.04 -15.47 -4.18
CA GLY A 69 -19.57 -14.67 -5.32
C GLY A 69 -19.44 -13.17 -5.02
N SER A 70 -19.63 -12.76 -3.77
CA SER A 70 -19.45 -11.38 -3.29
C SER A 70 -18.82 -11.38 -1.90
N GLU A 71 -18.08 -12.44 -1.57
CA GLU A 71 -17.43 -12.61 -0.28
C GLU A 71 -16.44 -11.47 -0.03
N GLN A 72 -16.46 -10.92 1.18
CA GLN A 72 -15.62 -9.78 1.52
C GLN A 72 -15.19 -9.82 2.98
N LEU A 73 -13.92 -9.49 3.21
CA LEU A 73 -13.43 -9.04 4.50
C LEU A 73 -13.15 -7.54 4.43
N SER A 74 -13.74 -6.76 5.33
CA SER A 74 -13.52 -5.31 5.43
C SER A 74 -13.06 -4.92 6.82
N LEU A 75 -12.04 -4.08 6.88
CA LEU A 75 -11.51 -3.51 8.11
C LEU A 75 -11.54 -1.99 8.01
N HIS A 76 -12.25 -1.34 8.93
CA HIS A 76 -12.39 0.10 8.99
C HIS A 76 -11.88 0.63 10.34
N ALA A 77 -10.93 1.56 10.28
CA ALA A 77 -10.45 2.32 11.43
C ALA A 77 -10.92 3.77 11.31
N GLN A 78 -11.57 4.29 12.36
CA GLN A 78 -12.12 5.66 12.37
C GLN A 78 -11.02 6.73 12.35
N LYS A 79 -9.84 6.40 12.88
CA LYS A 79 -8.74 7.36 13.07
C LYS A 79 -7.39 6.71 12.79
N ASP A 80 -6.78 6.11 13.80
CA ASP A 80 -5.42 5.56 13.73
C ASP A 80 -5.50 4.03 13.66
N MET A 81 -4.71 3.42 12.77
CA MET A 81 -4.53 1.97 12.70
C MET A 81 -3.04 1.64 12.88
N HIS A 82 -2.72 0.93 13.96
CA HIS A 82 -1.37 0.43 14.21
C HIS A 82 -1.33 -1.09 14.05
N THR A 83 -0.38 -1.58 13.26
CA THR A 83 -0.12 -3.01 13.09
C THR A 83 1.31 -3.30 13.54
N THR A 84 1.49 -4.30 14.39
CA THR A 84 2.82 -4.79 14.81
C THR A 84 2.85 -6.30 14.67
N VAL A 85 3.78 -6.80 13.86
CA VAL A 85 4.02 -8.23 13.68
C VAL A 85 5.37 -8.55 14.34
N LYS A 86 5.40 -9.58 15.18
CA LYS A 86 6.60 -9.92 15.99
C LYS A 86 7.56 -10.89 15.31
N ASP A 87 7.16 -11.45 14.19
CA ASP A 87 7.91 -12.43 13.43
C ASP A 87 7.68 -12.18 11.93
N ALA A 88 7.12 -13.13 11.18
CA ALA A 88 6.89 -12.99 9.75
C ALA A 88 5.50 -12.44 9.39
N GLN A 89 5.42 -11.65 8.30
CA GLN A 89 4.19 -11.26 7.63
C GLN A 89 4.26 -11.67 6.15
N SER A 90 3.28 -12.44 5.68
CA SER A 90 3.11 -12.79 4.27
C SER A 90 1.81 -12.20 3.72
N LEU A 91 1.83 -11.73 2.47
CA LEU A 91 0.65 -11.29 1.75
C LEU A 91 0.66 -11.90 0.36
N VAL A 92 -0.43 -12.60 0.02
CA VAL A 92 -0.64 -13.21 -1.30
C VAL A 92 -1.99 -12.75 -1.82
N VAL A 93 -2.02 -12.24 -3.04
CA VAL A 93 -3.25 -11.97 -3.81
C VAL A 93 -3.25 -12.96 -4.96
N GLU A 94 -4.09 -13.99 -4.88
CA GLU A 94 -4.10 -15.09 -5.85
C GLU A 94 -4.64 -14.66 -7.22
N ALA A 95 -5.58 -13.71 -7.23
CA ALA A 95 -6.18 -13.16 -8.43
C ALA A 95 -6.62 -11.70 -8.21
N GLY A 96 -6.65 -10.92 -9.28
CA GLY A 96 -7.04 -9.52 -9.25
C GLY A 96 -5.88 -8.57 -8.92
N ASN A 97 -6.21 -7.42 -8.33
CA ASN A 97 -5.28 -6.30 -8.15
C ASN A 97 -5.11 -5.95 -6.67
N ARG A 98 -3.92 -5.45 -6.29
CA ARG A 98 -3.69 -4.75 -5.03
C ARG A 98 -3.56 -3.25 -5.32
N THR A 99 -4.32 -2.43 -4.59
CA THR A 99 -4.26 -0.96 -4.69
C THR A 99 -3.95 -0.36 -3.33
N LEU A 100 -3.07 0.64 -3.31
CA LEU A 100 -2.72 1.45 -2.13
C LEU A 100 -2.86 2.93 -2.50
N THR A 101 -3.63 3.68 -1.71
CA THR A 101 -3.87 5.10 -1.94
C THR A 101 -3.71 5.88 -0.64
N ILE A 102 -2.79 6.85 -0.64
CA ILE A 102 -2.67 7.88 0.40
C ILE A 102 -3.19 9.19 -0.19
N GLN A 103 -4.34 9.67 0.30
CA GLN A 103 -4.95 10.90 -0.23
C GLN A 103 -4.22 12.17 0.22
N LYS A 104 -3.63 12.14 1.43
CA LYS A 104 -2.92 13.27 2.03
C LYS A 104 -1.88 12.75 3.02
N GLY A 105 -0.69 13.34 2.98
CA GLY A 105 0.45 12.95 3.81
C GLY A 105 1.50 12.18 3.02
N ASP A 106 2.38 11.48 3.74
CA ASP A 106 3.57 10.83 3.19
C ASP A 106 3.56 9.32 3.49
N GLU A 107 4.22 8.53 2.64
CA GLU A 107 4.51 7.12 2.88
C GLU A 107 6.02 6.94 3.15
N PHE A 108 6.34 6.28 4.27
CA PHE A 108 7.71 5.93 4.63
C PHE A 108 7.88 4.42 4.70
N LYS A 109 8.94 3.90 4.07
CA LYS A 109 9.30 2.49 4.10
C LYS A 109 10.77 2.34 4.46
N THR A 110 11.04 1.58 5.52
CA THR A 110 12.40 1.34 6.03
C THR A 110 12.63 -0.15 6.23
N VAL A 111 13.75 -0.64 5.71
CA VAL A 111 14.31 -1.97 6.04
C VAL A 111 15.59 -1.69 6.82
N THR A 112 15.55 -1.87 8.15
CA THR A 112 16.69 -1.56 9.02
C THR A 112 17.85 -2.54 8.81
N GLU A 113 17.52 -3.82 8.57
CA GLU A 113 18.48 -4.87 8.30
C GLU A 113 17.96 -5.75 7.14
N GLY A 114 18.81 -6.05 6.17
CA GLY A 114 18.48 -6.86 5.00
C GLY A 114 18.28 -6.04 3.72
N ASN A 115 17.57 -6.64 2.76
CA ASN A 115 17.44 -6.14 1.39
C ASN A 115 15.98 -5.92 1.01
N LEU A 116 15.73 -5.01 0.05
CA LEU A 116 14.47 -4.93 -0.69
C LEU A 116 14.70 -5.48 -2.10
N THR A 117 13.90 -6.47 -2.50
CA THR A 117 13.92 -7.04 -3.85
C THR A 117 12.52 -7.02 -4.44
N GLU A 118 12.42 -6.65 -5.71
CA GLU A 118 11.16 -6.57 -6.44
C GLU A 118 11.35 -7.25 -7.80
N SER A 119 10.41 -8.12 -8.18
CA SER A 119 10.37 -8.77 -9.49
C SER A 119 9.05 -8.44 -10.16
N ILE A 120 9.12 -7.85 -11.34
CA ILE A 120 7.97 -7.39 -12.12
C ILE A 120 8.10 -7.97 -13.53
N CYS A 121 7.07 -8.67 -13.99
CA CYS A 121 7.11 -9.37 -15.28
C CYS A 121 6.93 -8.45 -16.50
N GLN A 122 6.31 -7.29 -16.30
CA GLN A 122 6.03 -6.31 -17.35
C GLN A 122 6.66 -4.97 -16.97
N ALA A 123 5.87 -3.90 -16.83
CA ALA A 123 6.38 -2.57 -16.61
C ALA A 123 6.51 -2.21 -15.12
N ARG A 124 7.63 -1.57 -14.78
CA ARG A 124 7.79 -0.79 -13.55
C ARG A 124 7.92 0.68 -13.94
N SER A 125 7.03 1.53 -13.43
CA SER A 125 7.02 2.98 -13.74
C SER A 125 6.93 3.82 -12.47
N THR A 126 7.56 4.99 -12.49
CA THR A 126 7.52 5.99 -11.41
C THR A 126 7.24 7.36 -12.01
N THR A 127 6.23 8.06 -11.48
CA THR A 127 5.93 9.45 -11.83
C THR A 127 5.98 10.29 -10.56
N ALA A 128 6.85 11.29 -10.54
CA ALA A 128 7.00 12.22 -9.43
C ALA A 128 7.53 13.57 -9.94
N ASN A 129 7.33 14.63 -9.17
CA ASN A 129 7.96 15.93 -9.46
C ASN A 129 9.49 15.87 -9.36
N ALA A 130 10.01 15.01 -8.49
CA ALA A 130 11.44 14.72 -8.36
C ALA A 130 11.63 13.26 -7.94
N VAL A 131 12.67 12.62 -8.47
CA VAL A 131 13.14 11.29 -8.06
C VAL A 131 14.58 11.42 -7.63
N SER A 132 14.87 11.09 -6.37
CA SER A 132 16.23 11.02 -5.83
C SER A 132 16.62 9.57 -5.56
N VAL A 133 17.78 9.17 -6.06
CA VAL A 133 18.35 7.85 -5.82
C VAL A 133 19.76 8.04 -5.27
N THR A 134 19.95 7.61 -4.03
CA THR A 134 21.24 7.65 -3.35
C THR A 134 21.63 6.24 -2.98
N THR A 135 22.83 5.82 -3.37
CA THR A 135 23.44 4.58 -2.90
C THR A 135 24.58 4.94 -1.96
N ASN A 136 24.47 4.50 -0.72
CA ASN A 136 25.43 4.84 0.32
C ASN A 136 26.49 3.74 0.40
N ALA A 137 27.76 4.15 0.54
CA ALA A 137 28.80 3.23 0.98
C ALA A 137 28.68 3.02 2.50
N ASN A 138 28.90 1.80 2.99
CA ASN A 138 28.90 1.50 4.43
C ASN A 138 30.30 1.21 4.98
N GLY A 139 31.33 1.78 4.35
CA GLY A 139 32.74 1.62 4.72
C GLY A 139 33.38 0.33 4.19
N THR A 140 32.62 -0.76 4.08
CA THR A 140 33.11 -2.05 3.54
C THR A 140 32.60 -2.32 2.11
N VAL A 141 31.43 -1.79 1.76
CA VAL A 141 30.81 -1.95 0.44
C VAL A 141 30.65 -0.57 -0.21
N PRO A 142 31.04 -0.40 -1.49
CA PRO A 142 30.79 0.84 -2.21
C PRO A 142 29.28 1.06 -2.43
N GLY A 143 28.84 2.31 -2.41
CA GLY A 143 27.52 2.67 -2.93
C GLY A 143 27.54 2.56 -4.44
N THR A 144 26.72 1.70 -5.04
CA THR A 144 26.70 1.49 -6.49
C THR A 144 25.26 1.44 -7.01
N GLN A 145 24.99 2.20 -8.07
CA GLN A 145 23.79 2.06 -8.89
C GLN A 145 24.14 1.24 -10.13
N LEU A 146 23.46 0.11 -10.33
CA LEU A 146 23.65 -0.78 -11.47
C LEU A 146 22.42 -0.70 -12.38
N TYR A 147 22.65 -0.51 -13.68
CA TYR A 147 21.60 -0.53 -14.70
C TYR A 147 22.05 -1.49 -15.81
N GLU A 148 21.26 -2.54 -16.04
CA GLU A 148 21.45 -3.51 -17.11
C GLU A 148 20.15 -3.62 -17.90
N ALA A 149 20.25 -3.53 -19.22
CA ALA A 149 19.14 -3.68 -20.14
C ALA A 149 19.56 -4.54 -21.33
N GLN A 150 18.65 -5.35 -21.86
CA GLN A 150 18.90 -6.22 -23.01
C GLN A 150 18.77 -5.51 -24.35
N ASP A 151 18.05 -4.38 -24.38
CA ASP A 151 17.77 -3.62 -25.61
C ASP A 151 18.39 -2.22 -25.52
N ALA A 152 17.87 -1.36 -24.63
CA ALA A 152 18.37 0.00 -24.49
C ALA A 152 18.25 0.59 -23.07
N ILE A 153 19.14 1.55 -22.77
CA ILE A 153 19.03 2.48 -21.64
C ILE A 153 18.96 3.90 -22.24
N THR A 154 17.91 4.65 -21.91
CA THR A 154 17.67 6.00 -22.46
C THR A 154 17.43 7.01 -21.34
N LEU A 155 18.10 8.16 -21.42
CA LEU A 155 17.91 9.34 -20.58
C LEU A 155 17.52 10.51 -21.48
N THR A 156 16.40 11.18 -21.20
CA THR A 156 15.87 12.24 -22.07
C THR A 156 15.47 13.48 -21.28
N VAL A 157 15.81 14.66 -21.80
CA VAL A 157 15.44 15.98 -21.27
C VAL A 157 15.10 16.91 -22.44
N GLY A 158 13.81 17.12 -22.71
CA GLY A 158 13.38 17.89 -23.89
C GLY A 158 13.97 17.29 -25.18
N ASP A 159 14.70 18.10 -25.95
CA ASP A 159 15.38 17.69 -27.18
C ASP A 159 16.74 16.98 -26.95
N GLY A 160 17.17 16.86 -25.69
CA GLY A 160 18.40 16.18 -25.31
C GLY A 160 18.19 14.70 -25.00
N THR A 161 19.06 13.84 -25.50
CA THR A 161 19.05 12.41 -25.17
C THR A 161 20.45 11.80 -25.02
N ILE A 162 20.56 10.86 -24.09
CA ILE A 162 21.66 9.92 -23.96
C ILE A 162 21.04 8.53 -24.09
N GLN A 163 21.48 7.76 -25.07
CA GLN A 163 20.97 6.42 -25.33
C GLN A 163 22.11 5.43 -25.51
N MET A 164 22.05 4.32 -24.78
CA MET A 164 22.88 3.14 -24.99
C MET A 164 21.99 2.05 -25.57
N THR A 165 22.41 1.45 -26.67
CA THR A 165 21.76 0.29 -27.31
C THR A 165 22.78 -0.83 -27.50
N THR A 166 22.35 -1.94 -28.09
CA THR A 166 23.26 -3.04 -28.50
C THR A 166 24.29 -2.62 -29.56
N ASP A 167 24.01 -1.56 -30.32
CA ASP A 167 24.83 -1.13 -31.46
C ASP A 167 25.83 -0.03 -31.11
N GLY A 168 25.57 0.73 -30.04
CA GLY A 168 26.43 1.84 -29.62
C GLY A 168 25.81 2.78 -28.60
N ILE A 169 26.44 3.94 -28.46
CA ILE A 169 26.07 5.01 -27.54
C ILE A 169 25.85 6.29 -28.35
N LEU A 170 24.70 6.94 -28.16
CA LEU A 170 24.33 8.23 -28.72
C LEU A 170 24.21 9.27 -27.60
N ILE A 171 24.80 10.44 -27.83
CA ILE A 171 24.52 11.66 -27.08
C ILE A 171 24.07 12.71 -28.09
N SER A 172 22.87 13.26 -27.95
CA SER A 172 22.37 14.27 -28.87
C SER A 172 21.58 15.37 -28.20
N PHE A 173 21.52 16.52 -28.86
CA PHE A 173 20.68 17.65 -28.51
C PHE A 173 20.27 18.39 -29.78
N GLY A 174 18.98 18.38 -30.10
CA GLY A 174 18.49 18.96 -31.36
C GLY A 174 19.18 18.34 -32.58
N GLY A 175 19.81 19.17 -33.42
CA GLY A 175 20.50 18.73 -34.64
C GLY A 175 21.93 18.21 -34.45
N SER A 176 22.51 18.32 -33.26
CA SER A 176 23.90 17.94 -32.97
C SER A 176 23.96 16.58 -32.26
N ASN A 177 24.95 15.74 -32.59
CA ASN A 177 25.15 14.44 -31.96
C ASN A 177 26.61 13.98 -31.90
N ILE A 178 26.87 13.11 -30.93
CA ILE A 178 28.08 12.30 -30.80
C ILE A 178 27.63 10.84 -30.76
N THR A 179 28.17 9.99 -31.63
CA THR A 179 27.87 8.56 -31.69
C THR A 179 29.15 7.76 -31.52
N VAL A 180 29.13 6.76 -30.63
CA VAL A 180 30.20 5.78 -30.42
C VAL A 180 29.66 4.40 -30.75
N ASN A 181 30.30 3.67 -31.66
CA ASN A 181 29.92 2.31 -32.03
C ASN A 181 31.15 1.47 -32.40
N GLY A 182 30.93 0.24 -32.87
CA GLY A 182 32.02 -0.66 -33.28
C GLY A 182 32.91 -0.12 -34.40
N GLY A 183 32.46 0.89 -35.16
CA GLY A 183 33.21 1.55 -36.22
C GLY A 183 34.03 2.76 -35.76
N GLY A 184 33.85 3.23 -34.52
CA GLY A 184 34.56 4.38 -33.95
C GLY A 184 33.64 5.47 -33.40
N VAL A 185 34.09 6.72 -33.51
CA VAL A 185 33.39 7.91 -32.97
C VAL A 185 33.04 8.88 -34.10
N SER A 186 31.77 9.27 -34.20
CA SER A 186 31.28 10.29 -35.12
C SER A 186 30.80 11.51 -34.33
N VAL A 187 31.16 12.72 -34.78
CA VAL A 187 30.72 14.00 -34.21
C VAL A 187 30.07 14.81 -35.31
N ASN A 188 28.80 15.16 -35.14
CA ASN A 188 28.01 15.90 -36.12
C ASN A 188 27.37 17.14 -35.47
N GLY A 189 27.45 18.28 -36.14
CA GLY A 189 26.84 19.54 -35.71
C GLY A 189 27.14 20.67 -36.70
N SER A 190 26.42 21.79 -36.59
CA SER A 190 26.63 22.97 -37.46
C SER A 190 28.02 23.59 -37.30
N GLN A 191 28.60 23.48 -36.11
CA GLN A 191 29.97 23.87 -35.78
C GLN A 191 30.58 22.84 -34.85
N ILE A 192 31.83 22.44 -35.14
CA ILE A 192 32.62 21.53 -34.31
C ILE A 192 33.92 22.27 -33.96
N THR A 193 34.19 22.41 -32.67
CA THR A 193 35.43 23.00 -32.16
C THR A 193 36.21 21.92 -31.42
N LEU A 194 37.44 21.65 -31.86
CA LEU A 194 38.39 20.73 -31.23
C LEU A 194 39.58 21.56 -30.75
N ASN A 195 39.94 21.42 -29.49
CA ASN A 195 41.04 22.13 -28.83
C ASN A 195 42.32 21.30 -28.75
#